data_AF-A0A0Q4SA30-F1
#
_entry.id   AF-A0A0Q4SA30-F1
#
_cell.length_a   1.000
_cell.length_b   1.000
_cell.length_c   1.000
_cell.angle_alpha   90.00
_cell.angle_beta   90.00
_cell.angle_gamma   90.00
#
_symmetry.space_group_name_H-M   'P 1'
#
loop_
_entity.id
_entity.type
_entity.pdbx_description
1 polymer ?
#
loop_
_entity_poly.entity_id
_entity_poly.type
_entity_poly.pdbx_seq_one_letter_code
_entity_poly.pdbx_strand_id
1 'polypeptide(L)'
;MNIYERYNTAIEDFRKAQKGNLYTATKSAESLFDIMYELEESNKNEDKSYLLARIYCELGLKWKCRKFVKSYKSSNQLDYLDKWQQLLNKVEDLFELRCFELVEFRDLRMAKKRKTLQPLLRSDFVFNEDKYFIRINIKPSFNDIVLLNKKVLHS
;
A
#
# COMPACT_ATOMS: atom_id res chain seq x y z
N MET A 1 19.29 13.90 -10.00
CA MET A 1 17.92 14.06 -10.51
C MET A 1 17.02 14.48 -9.36
N ASN A 2 16.28 15.57 -9.51
CA ASN A 2 15.42 16.14 -8.48
C ASN A 2 14.22 15.20 -8.19
N ILE A 3 13.69 15.20 -6.97
CA ILE A 3 12.52 14.39 -6.59
C ILE A 3 11.30 14.65 -7.46
N TYR A 4 11.11 15.89 -7.95
CA TYR A 4 10.02 16.22 -8.87
C TYR A 4 10.21 15.60 -10.26
N GLU A 5 11.44 15.58 -10.77
CA GLU A 5 11.76 14.93 -12.05
C GLU A 5 11.53 13.42 -11.94
N ARG A 6 12.03 12.81 -10.86
CA ARG A 6 11.80 11.38 -10.56
C ARG A 6 10.32 11.06 -10.47
N TYR A 7 9.54 11.91 -9.80
CA TYR A 7 8.09 11.74 -9.72
C TYR A 7 7.41 11.85 -11.08
N ASN A 8 7.77 12.85 -11.89
CA ASN A 8 7.16 13.05 -13.20
C ASN A 8 7.41 11.85 -14.13
N THR A 9 8.63 11.31 -14.14
CA THR A 9 8.92 10.07 -14.87
C THR A 9 8.12 8.90 -14.31
N ALA A 10 8.16 8.68 -12.99
CA ALA A 10 7.49 7.54 -12.36
C ALA A 10 5.96 7.56 -12.55
N ILE A 11 5.32 8.73 -12.48
CA ILE A 11 3.87 8.85 -12.61
C ILE A 11 3.41 8.62 -14.05
N GLU A 12 4.18 9.06 -15.03
CA GLU A 12 3.89 8.78 -16.44
C GLU A 12 3.97 7.29 -16.73
N ASP A 13 5.04 6.63 -16.27
CA ASP A 13 5.22 5.19 -16.44
C ASP A 13 4.13 4.39 -15.71
N PHE A 14 3.78 4.81 -14.50
CA PHE A 14 2.70 4.21 -13.73
C PHE A 14 1.35 4.30 -14.44
N ARG A 15 0.97 5.49 -14.92
CA ARG A 15 -0.32 5.69 -15.62
C ARG A 15 -0.37 4.98 -16.98
N LYS A 16 0.75 4.88 -17.69
CA LYS A 16 0.86 4.05 -18.91
C LYS A 16 0.63 2.58 -18.58
N ALA A 17 1.26 2.08 -17.51
CA ALA A 17 1.14 0.68 -17.09
C ALA A 17 -0.25 0.34 -16.54
N GLN A 18 -0.96 1.29 -15.89
CA GLN A 18 -2.34 1.11 -15.42
C GLN A 18 -3.33 0.81 -16.55
N LYS A 19 -3.08 1.34 -17.77
CA LYS A 19 -3.89 1.02 -18.96
C LYS A 19 -3.60 -0.38 -19.53
N GLY A 20 -2.53 -1.02 -19.06
CA GLY A 20 -2.14 -2.38 -19.43
C GLY A 20 -2.78 -3.41 -18.50
N ASN A 21 -1.95 -4.29 -17.92
CA ASN A 21 -2.40 -5.29 -16.96
C ASN A 21 -1.93 -4.96 -15.53
N LEU A 22 -2.55 -5.62 -14.55
CA LEU A 22 -2.28 -5.40 -13.13
C LEU A 22 -0.81 -5.65 -12.75
N TYR A 23 -0.17 -6.65 -13.35
CA TYR A 23 1.24 -6.98 -13.07
C TYR A 23 2.17 -5.84 -13.49
N THR A 24 2.00 -5.30 -14.70
CA THR A 24 2.80 -4.17 -15.18
C THR A 24 2.56 -2.91 -14.34
N ALA A 25 1.31 -2.67 -13.92
CA ALA A 25 0.96 -1.54 -13.05
C ALA A 25 1.58 -1.67 -11.65
N THR A 26 1.67 -2.91 -11.13
CA THR A 26 2.26 -3.18 -9.81
C THR A 26 3.76 -2.94 -9.85
N LYS A 27 4.44 -3.40 -10.91
CA LYS A 27 5.87 -3.19 -11.09
C LYS A 27 6.22 -1.71 -11.25
N SER A 28 5.44 -0.95 -12.01
CA SER A 28 5.69 0.49 -12.16
C SER A 28 5.36 1.31 -10.91
N ALA A 29 4.53 0.80 -10.00
CA ALA A 29 4.26 1.43 -8.71
C ALA A 29 5.49 1.45 -7.78
N GLU A 30 6.46 0.55 -7.96
CA GLU A 30 7.68 0.46 -7.13
C GLU A 30 8.44 1.80 -7.06
N SER A 31 8.61 2.48 -8.21
CA SER A 31 9.26 3.79 -8.27
C SER A 31 8.49 4.87 -7.50
N LEU A 32 7.15 4.81 -7.49
CA LEU A 32 6.33 5.72 -6.69
C LEU A 32 6.44 5.42 -5.19
N PHE A 33 6.54 4.14 -4.82
CA PHE A 33 6.80 3.74 -3.43
C PHE A 33 8.16 4.24 -2.95
N ASP A 34 9.22 4.13 -3.76
CA ASP A 34 10.55 4.62 -3.37
C ASP A 34 10.55 6.12 -3.08
N ILE A 35 9.89 6.92 -3.94
CA ILE A 35 9.73 8.36 -3.73
C ILE A 35 8.86 8.64 -2.51
N MET A 36 7.79 7.88 -2.30
CA MET A 36 6.92 7.99 -1.13
C MET A 36 7.71 7.83 0.18
N TYR A 37 8.56 6.80 0.28
CA TYR A 37 9.35 6.55 1.49
C TYR A 37 10.40 7.64 1.73
N GLU A 38 11.10 8.09 0.69
CA GLU A 38 12.05 9.21 0.79
C GLU A 38 11.35 10.51 1.26
N LEU A 39 10.15 10.78 0.75
CA LEU A 39 9.34 11.90 1.21
C LEU A 39 8.88 11.71 2.65
N GLU A 40 8.50 10.49 3.07
CA GLU A 40 8.08 10.20 4.45
C GLU A 40 9.19 10.47 5.48
N GLU A 41 10.44 10.15 5.14
CA GLU A 41 11.60 10.27 6.04
C GLU A 41 12.24 11.67 6.05
N SER A 42 11.97 12.51 5.06
CA SER A 42 12.56 13.84 4.96
C SER A 42 11.76 14.93 5.69
N ASN A 43 12.44 16.05 6.02
CA ASN A 43 11.76 17.30 6.37
C ASN A 43 11.05 17.84 5.12
N LYS A 44 9.73 18.01 5.25
CA LYS A 44 8.84 18.36 4.14
C LYS A 44 8.41 19.82 4.26
N ASN A 45 8.63 20.61 3.21
CA ASN A 45 7.92 21.86 3.01
C ASN A 45 6.51 21.58 2.43
N GLU A 46 5.73 22.62 2.16
CA GLU A 46 4.37 22.46 1.64
C GLU A 46 4.33 21.68 0.32
N ASP A 47 5.21 22.00 -0.64
CA ASP A 47 5.20 21.38 -1.95
C ASP A 47 5.55 19.88 -1.89
N LYS A 48 6.54 19.51 -1.07
CA LYS A 48 6.87 18.10 -0.82
C LYS A 48 5.74 17.38 -0.09
N SER A 49 5.05 18.06 0.83
CA SER A 49 3.88 17.51 1.51
C SER A 49 2.73 17.26 0.52
N TYR A 50 2.49 18.20 -0.38
CA TYR A 50 1.47 18.07 -1.42
C TYR A 50 1.82 16.95 -2.40
N LEU A 51 3.10 16.84 -2.81
CA LEU A 51 3.60 15.76 -3.64
C LEU A 51 3.38 14.38 -3.00
N LEU A 52 3.71 14.24 -1.71
CA LEU A 52 3.48 13.00 -0.96
C LEU A 52 1.99 12.63 -0.93
N ALA A 53 1.12 13.61 -0.66
CA ALA A 53 -0.33 13.40 -0.65
C ALA A 53 -0.84 12.94 -2.02
N ARG A 54 -0.33 13.53 -3.12
CA ARG A 54 -0.63 13.06 -4.48
C ARG A 54 -0.21 11.62 -4.71
N ILE A 55 1.00 11.24 -4.27
CA ILE A 55 1.47 9.85 -4.40
C ILE A 55 0.55 8.89 -3.65
N TYR A 56 0.13 9.21 -2.42
CA TYR A 56 -0.86 8.40 -1.71
C TYR A 56 -2.17 8.24 -2.47
N CYS A 57 -2.64 9.31 -3.12
CA CYS A 57 -3.85 9.26 -3.93
C CYS A 57 -3.68 8.36 -5.16
N GLU A 58 -2.58 8.50 -5.90
CA GLU A 58 -2.31 7.73 -7.14
C GLU A 58 -2.09 6.23 -6.84
N LEU A 59 -1.50 5.89 -5.68
CA LEU A 59 -1.35 4.51 -5.21
C LEU A 59 -2.64 3.89 -4.65
N GLY A 60 -3.73 4.66 -4.59
CA GLY A 60 -5.00 4.19 -4.03
C GLY A 60 -4.99 4.06 -2.51
N LEU A 61 -4.04 4.68 -1.80
CA LEU A 61 -3.95 4.68 -0.33
C LEU A 61 -4.94 5.68 0.29
N LYS A 62 -6.23 5.53 -0.03
CA LYS A 62 -7.31 6.51 0.21
C LYS A 62 -7.36 6.99 1.65
N TRP A 63 -7.34 6.06 2.62
CA TRP A 63 -7.35 6.38 4.05
C TRP A 63 -6.11 7.15 4.50
N LYS A 64 -4.92 6.76 4.03
CA LYS A 64 -3.65 7.42 4.37
C LYS A 64 -3.63 8.84 3.81
N CYS A 65 -4.04 8.99 2.54
CA CYS A 65 -4.15 10.29 1.87
C CYS A 65 -5.13 11.22 2.61
N ARG A 66 -6.36 10.75 2.86
CA ARG A 66 -7.40 11.52 3.57
C ARG A 66 -6.93 12.03 4.92
N LYS A 67 -6.34 11.14 5.74
CA LYS A 67 -5.82 11.50 7.06
C LYS A 67 -4.72 12.55 6.96
N PHE A 68 -3.79 12.36 6.01
CA PHE A 68 -2.67 13.27 5.80
C PHE A 68 -3.15 14.67 5.38
N VAL A 69 -4.02 14.76 4.36
CA VAL A 69 -4.58 16.04 3.87
C VAL A 69 -5.35 16.78 4.97
N LYS A 70 -6.23 16.08 5.70
CA LYS A 70 -7.00 16.70 6.80
C LYS A 70 -6.08 17.24 7.91
N SER A 71 -5.07 16.46 8.31
CA SER A 71 -4.08 16.89 9.30
C SER A 71 -3.28 18.11 8.85
N TYR A 72 -2.90 18.15 7.57
CA TYR A 72 -2.15 19.28 7.01
C TYR A 72 -2.99 20.56 7.00
N LYS A 73 -4.27 20.46 6.62
CA LYS A 73 -5.21 21.59 6.63
C LYS A 73 -5.47 22.13 8.03
N SER A 74 -5.65 21.26 9.03
CA SER A 74 -5.94 21.68 10.40
C SER A 74 -4.75 22.40 11.07
N SER A 75 -3.52 21.94 10.82
CA SER A 75 -2.34 22.47 11.50
C SER A 75 -1.86 23.81 10.97
N ASN A 76 -2.20 24.17 9.74
CA ASN A 76 -1.65 25.36 9.10
C ASN A 76 -2.61 26.57 9.09
N GLN A 77 -3.85 26.47 9.63
CA GLN A 77 -4.85 27.57 9.61
C GLN A 77 -4.96 28.28 8.25
N LEU A 78 -4.90 27.50 7.17
CA LEU A 78 -4.82 28.04 5.82
C LEU A 78 -6.22 28.13 5.20
N ASP A 79 -6.75 29.36 5.13
CA ASP A 79 -7.91 29.76 4.31
C ASP A 79 -7.62 29.65 2.79
N TYR A 80 -6.35 29.48 2.43
CA TYR A 80 -5.90 29.27 1.07
C TYR A 80 -5.40 27.84 0.95
N LEU A 81 -6.00 27.08 0.03
CA LEU A 81 -5.30 26.30 -0.99
C LEU A 81 -6.33 25.41 -1.68
N ASP A 82 -6.91 25.99 -2.72
CA ASP A 82 -7.75 25.33 -3.71
C ASP A 82 -7.21 23.93 -4.07
N LYS A 83 -5.88 23.81 -4.29
CA LYS A 83 -5.21 22.53 -4.59
C LYS A 83 -5.39 21.43 -3.52
N TRP A 84 -5.35 21.76 -2.22
CA TRP A 84 -5.53 20.77 -1.14
C TRP A 84 -7.00 20.37 -0.97
N GLN A 85 -7.93 21.30 -1.19
CA GLN A 85 -9.35 20.99 -1.19
C GLN A 85 -9.72 20.12 -2.40
N GLN A 86 -9.19 20.44 -3.59
CA GLN A 86 -9.34 19.61 -4.79
C GLN A 86 -8.79 18.20 -4.57
N LEU A 87 -7.62 18.07 -3.95
CA LEU A 87 -7.07 16.76 -3.62
C LEU A 87 -7.93 16.01 -2.60
N LEU A 88 -8.47 16.71 -1.60
CA LEU A 88 -9.40 16.10 -0.64
C LEU A 88 -10.65 15.58 -1.35
N ASN A 89 -11.28 16.40 -2.21
CA ASN A 89 -12.44 15.99 -3.00
C ASN A 89 -12.11 14.76 -3.85
N LYS A 90 -11.00 14.80 -4.60
CA LYS A 90 -10.54 13.66 -5.40
C LYS A 90 -10.42 12.39 -4.56
N VAL A 91 -9.89 12.50 -3.33
CA VAL A 91 -9.73 11.35 -2.43
C VAL A 91 -11.07 10.85 -1.89
N GLU A 92 -12.01 11.75 -1.55
CA GLU A 92 -13.38 11.40 -1.13
C GLU A 92 -14.13 10.71 -2.27
N ASP A 93 -13.98 11.17 -3.52
CA ASP A 93 -14.55 10.50 -4.70
C ASP A 93 -14.07 9.05 -4.80
N LEU A 94 -12.81 8.78 -4.46
CA LEU A 94 -12.30 7.40 -4.43
C LEU A 94 -13.03 6.51 -3.41
N PHE A 95 -13.61 7.07 -2.34
CA PHE A 95 -14.42 6.31 -1.38
C PHE A 95 -15.83 6.03 -1.89
N GLU A 96 -16.37 6.90 -2.74
CA GLU A 96 -17.71 6.78 -3.32
C GLU A 96 -17.77 5.78 -4.48
N LEU A 97 -16.64 5.62 -5.20
CA LEU A 97 -16.50 4.59 -6.24
C LEU A 97 -16.61 3.18 -5.64
N ARG A 98 -17.69 2.46 -5.97
CA ARG A 98 -17.95 1.10 -5.49
C ARG A 98 -16.89 0.10 -6.01
N CYS A 99 -16.11 -0.45 -5.09
CA CYS A 99 -15.34 -1.72 -5.07
C CYS A 99 -14.48 -2.21 -6.25
N PHE A 100 -14.61 -1.75 -7.50
CA PHE A 100 -13.96 -2.45 -8.64
C PHE A 100 -12.95 -1.63 -9.46
N GLU A 101 -12.90 -0.31 -9.34
CA GLU A 101 -12.07 0.52 -10.25
C GLU A 101 -10.74 1.01 -9.65
N LEU A 102 -10.55 0.94 -8.34
CA LEU A 102 -9.31 1.38 -7.70
C LEU A 102 -8.68 0.25 -6.88
N VAL A 103 -7.71 -0.41 -7.50
CA VAL A 103 -6.79 -1.30 -6.80
C VAL A 103 -5.88 -0.46 -5.92
N GLU A 104 -5.97 -0.68 -4.61
CA GLU A 104 -4.95 -0.20 -3.66
C GLU A 104 -3.65 -0.96 -3.93
N PHE A 105 -2.62 -0.25 -4.37
CA PHE A 105 -1.30 -0.84 -4.55
C PHE A 105 -0.63 -0.99 -3.19
N ARG A 106 0.03 -2.13 -2.96
CA ARG A 106 0.69 -2.44 -1.69
C ARG A 106 2.16 -2.76 -1.92
N ASP A 107 3.00 -2.19 -1.07
CA ASP A 107 4.42 -2.51 -0.99
C ASP A 107 4.70 -3.28 0.30
N LEU A 108 5.63 -4.24 0.26
CA LEU A 108 5.97 -5.08 1.41
C LEU A 108 6.51 -4.27 2.60
N ARG A 109 7.13 -3.11 2.36
CA ARG A 109 7.61 -2.19 3.41
C ARG A 109 6.44 -1.53 4.17
N MET A 110 5.24 -1.48 3.59
CA MET A 110 4.03 -1.01 4.28
C MET A 110 3.47 -2.02 5.27
N ALA A 111 3.83 -3.31 5.14
CA ALA A 111 3.37 -4.34 6.04
C ALA A 111 3.96 -4.07 7.44
N LYS A 112 3.13 -3.56 8.36
CA LYS A 112 3.48 -3.56 9.77
C LYS A 112 3.66 -5.02 10.19
N LYS A 113 4.90 -5.42 10.51
CA LYS A 113 5.11 -6.65 11.28
C LYS A 113 4.23 -6.54 12.53
N ARG A 114 3.19 -7.37 12.65
CA ARG A 114 2.54 -7.58 13.95
C ARG A 114 3.68 -8.04 14.88
N LYS A 115 4.02 -7.24 15.90
CA LYS A 115 5.15 -7.53 16.82
C LYS A 115 4.96 -8.85 17.56
N THR A 116 3.75 -9.39 17.56
CA THR A 116 3.38 -10.70 18.09
C THR A 116 2.88 -11.59 16.95
N LEU A 117 3.81 -12.18 16.20
CA LEU A 117 3.50 -13.44 15.53
C LEU A 117 3.37 -14.47 16.65
N GLN A 118 2.17 -15.02 16.86
CA GLN A 118 2.06 -16.22 17.68
C GLN A 118 2.70 -17.35 16.88
N PRO A 119 3.82 -17.95 17.36
CA PRO A 119 4.39 -19.10 16.68
C PRO A 119 3.35 -20.22 16.70
N LEU A 120 3.09 -20.81 15.53
CA LEU A 120 2.28 -22.01 15.44
C LEU A 120 3.03 -23.14 16.14
N LEU A 121 2.41 -23.73 17.15
CA LEU A 121 2.89 -24.91 17.84
C LEU A 121 2.34 -26.15 17.14
N ARG A 122 2.99 -27.30 17.33
CA ARG A 122 2.50 -28.59 16.79
C ARG A 122 1.04 -28.86 17.19
N SER A 123 0.64 -28.41 18.39
CA SER A 123 -0.72 -28.52 18.94
C SER A 123 -1.79 -27.70 18.20
N ASP A 124 -1.37 -26.78 17.33
CA ASP A 124 -2.27 -25.94 16.53
C ASP A 124 -2.67 -26.62 15.21
N PHE A 125 -2.01 -27.74 14.88
CA PHE A 125 -2.26 -28.55 13.71
C PHE A 125 -3.06 -29.81 14.08
N VAL A 126 -4.11 -30.07 13.32
CA VAL A 126 -4.89 -31.31 13.36
C VAL A 126 -4.43 -32.17 12.20
N PHE A 127 -3.79 -33.29 12.52
CA PHE A 127 -3.32 -34.26 11.54
C PHE A 127 -4.41 -35.32 11.35
N ASN A 128 -4.97 -35.37 10.15
CA ASN A 128 -5.92 -36.39 9.73
C ASN A 128 -5.20 -37.33 8.77
N GLU A 129 -4.96 -38.57 9.20
CA GLU A 129 -4.37 -39.59 8.34
C GLU A 129 -5.46 -40.23 7.49
N ASP A 130 -5.41 -39.97 6.18
CA ASP A 130 -6.14 -40.72 5.17
C ASP A 130 -5.26 -41.89 4.69
N LYS A 131 -5.88 -42.88 4.04
CA LYS A 131 -5.25 -44.13 3.56
C LYS A 131 -3.96 -43.95 2.74
N TYR A 132 -3.74 -42.76 2.14
CA TYR A 132 -2.58 -42.43 1.31
C TYR A 132 -1.95 -41.06 1.59
N PHE A 133 -2.54 -40.23 2.46
CA PHE A 133 -2.10 -38.84 2.69
C PHE A 133 -2.35 -38.39 4.11
N ILE A 134 -1.52 -37.47 4.60
CA ILE A 134 -1.77 -36.76 5.86
C ILE A 134 -2.35 -35.39 5.52
N ARG A 135 -3.63 -35.16 5.82
CA ARG A 135 -4.24 -33.83 5.75
C ARG A 135 -3.95 -33.07 7.04
N ILE A 136 -3.31 -31.92 6.92
CA ILE A 136 -3.00 -31.05 8.05
C ILE A 136 -3.95 -29.85 8.02
N ASN A 137 -4.82 -29.75 9.02
CA ASN A 137 -5.70 -28.60 9.21
C ASN A 137 -5.16 -27.71 10.34
N ILE A 138 -5.32 -26.39 10.24
CA ILE A 138 -5.00 -25.47 11.33
C ILE A 138 -6.28 -25.17 12.10
N LYS A 139 -6.21 -25.09 13.44
CA LYS A 139 -7.36 -24.77 14.28
C LYS A 139 -8.03 -23.46 13.87
N PRO A 140 -9.37 -23.34 13.99
CA PRO A 140 -10.13 -22.18 13.53
C PRO A 140 -9.85 -20.87 14.30
N SER A 141 -9.03 -20.90 15.34
CA SER A 141 -8.61 -19.71 16.11
C SER A 141 -7.66 -18.78 15.34
N PHE A 142 -7.19 -19.16 14.15
CA PHE A 142 -6.30 -18.36 13.32
C PHE A 142 -7.07 -17.69 12.18
N ASN A 143 -7.24 -16.37 12.25
CA ASN A 143 -7.94 -15.60 11.22
C ASN A 143 -7.12 -15.34 9.94
N ASP A 144 -5.78 -15.27 10.07
CA ASP A 144 -4.86 -15.00 8.97
C ASP A 144 -3.63 -15.92 9.09
N ILE A 145 -3.41 -16.83 8.12
CA ILE A 145 -2.20 -17.66 8.05
C ILE A 145 -1.30 -17.08 6.97
N VAL A 146 -0.13 -16.55 7.35
CA VAL A 146 0.89 -16.10 6.40
C VAL A 146 1.85 -17.25 6.16
N LEU A 147 1.70 -17.93 5.02
CA LEU A 147 2.67 -18.90 4.54
C LEU A 147 3.87 -18.14 3.94
N LEU A 148 4.93 -18.01 4.72
CA LEU A 148 6.21 -17.51 4.20
C LEU A 148 6.86 -18.62 3.38
N ASN A 149 6.64 -18.59 2.06
CA ASN A 149 7.37 -19.45 1.13
C ASN A 149 8.87 -19.17 1.26
N LYS A 150 9.65 -20.14 1.77
CA LYS A 150 10.99 -20.46 1.25
C LYS A 150 11.60 -21.71 1.89
N LYS A 151 11.40 -22.84 1.22
CA LYS A 151 12.51 -23.76 0.88
C LYS A 151 12.06 -24.64 -0.29
N VAL A 152 12.46 -24.28 -1.51
CA VAL A 152 12.55 -25.25 -2.59
C VAL A 152 13.82 -26.05 -2.29
N LEU A 153 13.66 -27.28 -1.84
CA LEU A 153 14.77 -28.22 -1.80
C LEU A 153 14.97 -28.67 -3.25
N HIS A 154 16.10 -28.30 -3.84
CA HIS A 154 16.53 -28.93 -5.08
C HIS A 154 16.97 -30.36 -4.74
N SER A 155 16.30 -31.33 -5.37
CA SER A 155 16.73 -32.72 -5.48
C SER A 155 17.91 -32.86 -6.43
#